data_AF-A0A2R6AK14-F1
#
_entry.id   AF-A0A2R6AK14-F1
#
_cell.length_a   1.000
_cell.length_b   1.000
_cell.length_c   1.000
_cell.angle_alpha   90.00
_cell.angle_beta   90.00
_cell.angle_gamma   90.00
#
_symmetry.space_group_name_H-M   'P 1'
#
loop_
_entity.id
_entity.type
_entity.pdbx_description
1 polymer ?
#
loop_
_entity_poly.entity_id
_entity_poly.type
_entity_poly.pdbx_seq_one_letter_code
_entity_poly.pdbx_strand_id
1 'polypeptide(L)'
;MDILLIGSGAVGSVIAKHLATSTRISKLTLADINIQQAISVASQVEKTAKAEVSVVYLDAGSALQLKSVLKDADLVINASLPRFNLIVMNAALECGCNYLDLAMFDESQYRMSEDWERERLTAVVGFGEDPGISNMAAKLAADALDRVESIRIRDGDNGSSKKYPFSSSFSPETFFSEVFDPPLVFRNGRYVRENPLSGKETYNFPLIGKMSVYYVDHEEVYTLPKNIGKGVRNVDFKLAFTDETLNYLLALRDIGLLSKEEITVGKSRVRPFDVVLRLVPQP
;
A
#
# COMPACT_ATOMS: atom_id res chain seq x y z
N MET A 1 -10.13 12.19 -19.63
CA MET A 1 -10.20 12.17 -18.16
C MET A 1 -8.90 12.72 -17.63
N ASP A 2 -8.99 13.57 -16.62
CA ASP A 2 -7.86 14.26 -16.00
C ASP A 2 -7.55 13.60 -14.66
N ILE A 3 -6.31 13.15 -14.49
CA ILE A 3 -5.88 12.38 -13.32
C ILE A 3 -4.84 13.16 -12.53
N LEU A 4 -5.05 13.25 -11.21
CA LEU A 4 -4.03 13.63 -10.25
C LEU A 4 -3.41 12.37 -9.63
N LEU A 5 -2.12 12.13 -9.86
CA LEU A 5 -1.38 11.05 -9.20
C LEU A 5 -0.53 11.63 -8.07
N ILE A 6 -0.88 11.31 -6.83
CA ILE A 6 -0.16 11.73 -5.64
C ILE A 6 0.85 10.65 -5.25
N GLY A 7 2.14 11.02 -5.20
CA GLY A 7 3.25 10.10 -4.95
C GLY A 7 3.89 9.63 -6.25
N SER A 8 5.18 9.97 -6.42
CA SER A 8 6.01 9.64 -7.58
C SER A 8 7.18 8.70 -7.22
N GLY A 9 7.05 7.96 -6.11
CA GLY A 9 7.99 6.90 -5.71
C GLY A 9 7.94 5.67 -6.62
N ALA A 10 8.47 4.54 -6.17
CA ALA A 10 8.57 3.30 -6.97
C ALA A 10 7.26 2.93 -7.68
N VAL A 11 6.18 2.73 -6.91
CA VAL A 11 4.87 2.33 -7.46
C VAL A 11 4.23 3.46 -8.28
N GLY A 12 4.26 4.70 -7.77
CA GLY A 12 3.74 5.88 -8.48
C GLY A 12 4.39 6.08 -9.86
N SER A 13 5.69 5.82 -9.98
CA SER A 13 6.40 5.92 -11.27
C SER A 13 5.92 4.88 -12.29
N VAL A 14 5.55 3.68 -11.84
CA VAL A 14 4.99 2.62 -12.69
C VAL A 14 3.58 2.99 -13.12
N ILE A 15 2.75 3.48 -12.19
CA ILE A 15 1.41 3.98 -12.49
C ILE A 15 1.49 5.10 -13.54
N ALA A 16 2.37 6.09 -13.34
CA ALA A 16 2.56 7.19 -14.28
C ALA A 16 2.93 6.68 -15.69
N LYS A 17 3.83 5.70 -15.81
CA LYS A 17 4.21 5.08 -17.09
C LYS A 17 3.01 4.46 -17.81
N HIS A 18 2.17 3.71 -17.09
CA HIS A 18 0.98 3.10 -17.68
C HIS A 18 -0.06 4.15 -18.09
N LEU A 19 -0.39 5.07 -17.17
CA LEU A 19 -1.38 6.11 -17.41
C LEU A 19 -0.99 7.03 -18.56
N ALA A 20 0.28 7.46 -18.63
CA ALA A 20 0.76 8.35 -19.69
C ALA A 20 0.52 7.76 -21.10
N THR A 21 0.58 6.44 -21.29
CA THR A 21 0.40 5.80 -22.61
C THR A 21 -1.06 5.52 -22.98
N SER A 22 -2.00 5.78 -22.07
CA SER A 22 -3.43 5.54 -22.26
C SER A 22 -4.07 6.64 -23.11
N THR A 23 -4.87 6.26 -24.11
CA THR A 23 -5.66 7.22 -24.90
C THR A 23 -6.94 7.70 -24.20
N ARG A 24 -7.27 7.16 -23.02
CA ARG A 24 -8.43 7.58 -22.21
C ARG A 24 -8.12 8.77 -21.31
N ILE A 25 -6.84 9.10 -21.17
CA ILE A 25 -6.35 10.12 -20.26
C ILE A 25 -5.95 11.32 -21.10
N SER A 26 -6.51 12.47 -20.74
CA SER A 26 -6.28 13.74 -21.44
C SER A 26 -5.14 14.49 -20.76
N LYS A 27 -5.15 14.51 -19.42
CA LYS A 27 -4.11 15.11 -18.58
C LYS A 27 -3.73 14.20 -17.42
N LEU A 28 -2.43 14.10 -17.15
CA LEU A 28 -1.84 13.43 -15.99
C LEU A 28 -0.99 14.45 -15.22
N THR A 29 -1.43 14.79 -14.01
CA THR A 29 -0.70 15.67 -13.10
C THR A 29 0.00 14.82 -12.04
N LEU A 30 1.33 14.84 -12.02
CA LEU A 30 2.14 14.17 -11.01
C LEU A 30 2.37 15.12 -9.83
N ALA A 31 1.98 14.69 -8.64
CA ALA A 31 2.08 15.48 -7.43
C ALA A 31 2.95 14.79 -6.39
N ASP A 32 3.91 15.49 -5.82
CA ASP A 32 4.79 14.94 -4.79
C ASP A 32 5.34 16.04 -3.87
N ILE A 33 5.62 15.69 -2.62
CA ILE A 33 6.33 16.56 -1.67
C ILE A 33 7.78 16.79 -2.10
N ASN A 34 8.37 15.82 -2.80
CA ASN A 34 9.62 15.95 -3.52
C ASN A 34 9.35 16.25 -5.00
N ILE A 35 9.20 17.54 -5.33
CA ILE A 35 8.92 17.97 -6.71
C ILE A 35 9.97 17.47 -7.73
N GLN A 36 11.24 17.29 -7.31
CA GLN A 36 12.28 16.79 -8.22
C GLN A 36 12.02 15.33 -8.64
N GLN A 37 11.44 14.52 -7.75
CA GLN A 37 11.02 13.17 -8.07
C GLN A 37 9.89 13.17 -9.10
N ALA A 38 8.87 14.02 -8.91
CA ALA A 38 7.77 14.17 -9.87
C ALA A 38 8.26 14.64 -11.25
N ILE A 39 9.18 15.63 -11.28
CA ILE A 39 9.83 16.10 -12.53
C ILE A 39 10.57 14.96 -13.22
N SER A 40 11.37 14.19 -12.47
CA SER A 40 12.12 13.05 -13.02
C SER A 40 11.20 12.01 -13.66
N VAL A 41 10.10 11.65 -12.98
CA VAL A 41 9.11 10.70 -13.52
C VAL A 41 8.40 11.28 -14.75
N ALA A 42 8.01 12.55 -14.74
CA ALA A 42 7.40 13.21 -15.89
C ALA A 42 8.30 13.15 -17.13
N SER A 43 9.58 13.50 -16.98
CA SER A 43 10.56 13.44 -18.08
C SER A 43 10.78 12.01 -18.62
N GLN A 44 10.61 10.97 -17.81
CA GLN A 44 10.71 9.58 -18.26
C GLN A 44 9.54 9.16 -19.14
N VAL A 45 8.35 9.70 -18.92
CA VAL A 45 7.12 9.29 -19.63
C VAL A 45 6.76 10.23 -20.79
N GLU A 46 7.27 11.46 -20.80
CA GLU A 46 6.93 12.52 -21.75
C GLU A 46 7.01 12.06 -23.22
N LYS A 47 8.07 11.33 -23.58
CA LYS A 47 8.28 10.87 -24.97
C LYS A 47 7.27 9.85 -25.48
N THR A 48 6.66 9.08 -24.58
CA THR A 48 5.68 8.04 -24.91
C THR A 48 4.26 8.42 -24.52
N ALA A 49 4.09 9.59 -23.90
CA ALA A 49 2.83 10.05 -23.39
C ALA A 49 1.85 10.38 -24.54
N LYS A 50 0.60 9.97 -24.34
CA LYS A 50 -0.56 10.36 -25.14
C LYS A 50 -1.46 11.36 -24.43
N ALA A 51 -1.16 11.64 -23.16
CA ALA A 51 -1.79 12.66 -22.31
C ALA A 51 -0.85 13.86 -22.14
N GLU A 52 -1.40 15.03 -21.85
CA GLU A 52 -0.63 16.15 -21.29
C GLU A 52 -0.07 15.73 -19.93
N VAL A 53 1.24 15.81 -19.74
CA VAL A 53 1.88 15.49 -18.46
C VAL A 53 2.34 16.78 -17.79
N SER A 54 1.89 17.01 -16.56
CA SER A 54 2.31 18.15 -15.75
C SER A 54 2.75 17.70 -14.36
N VAL A 55 3.42 18.59 -13.63
CA VAL A 55 3.93 18.32 -12.29
C VAL A 55 3.52 19.42 -11.34
N VAL A 56 3.27 19.07 -10.08
CA VAL A 56 2.94 20.03 -9.03
C VAL A 56 3.58 19.62 -7.71
N TYR A 57 4.06 20.60 -6.94
CA TYR A 57 4.42 20.36 -5.55
C TYR A 57 3.14 20.15 -4.74
N LEU A 58 3.08 19.10 -3.93
CA LEU A 58 1.95 18.84 -3.06
C LEU A 58 2.40 18.16 -1.76
N ASP A 59 2.07 18.80 -0.63
CA ASP A 59 2.04 18.11 0.66
C ASP A 59 0.66 17.45 0.83
N ALA A 60 0.62 16.11 0.77
CA ALA A 60 -0.60 15.33 0.97
C ALA A 60 -1.21 15.50 2.38
N GLY A 61 -0.44 16.01 3.35
CA GLY A 61 -0.94 16.42 4.67
C GLY A 61 -1.65 17.79 4.67
N SER A 62 -1.65 18.53 3.56
CA SER A 62 -2.25 19.86 3.46
C SER A 62 -3.58 19.84 2.72
N ALA A 63 -4.68 19.85 3.48
CA ALA A 63 -6.04 19.92 2.92
C ALA A 63 -6.24 21.13 1.99
N LEU A 64 -5.61 22.26 2.29
CA LEU A 64 -5.69 23.46 1.44
C LEU A 64 -5.02 23.26 0.08
N GLN A 65 -3.82 22.66 0.06
CA GLN A 65 -3.14 22.37 -1.20
C GLN A 65 -3.92 21.31 -2.00
N LEU A 66 -4.38 20.24 -1.35
CA LEU A 66 -5.21 19.20 -1.97
C LEU A 66 -6.44 19.81 -2.68
N LYS A 67 -7.22 20.64 -1.98
CA LYS A 67 -8.41 21.29 -2.57
C LYS A 67 -8.06 22.23 -3.73
N SER A 68 -6.85 22.80 -3.76
CA SER A 68 -6.43 23.65 -4.86
C SER A 68 -6.13 22.87 -6.15
N VAL A 69 -5.56 21.66 -6.01
CA VAL A 69 -5.14 20.83 -7.15
C VAL A 69 -6.22 19.87 -7.63
N LEU A 70 -7.15 19.47 -6.75
CA LEU A 70 -8.21 18.50 -7.06
C LEU A 70 -9.37 19.08 -7.88
N LYS A 71 -9.57 20.40 -7.89
CA LYS A 71 -10.68 21.05 -8.60
C LYS A 71 -10.72 20.75 -10.10
N ASP A 72 -9.58 20.45 -10.69
CA ASP A 72 -9.43 20.22 -12.12
C ASP A 72 -9.26 18.72 -12.45
N ALA A 73 -9.44 17.82 -11.48
CA ALA A 73 -9.22 16.38 -11.65
C ALA A 73 -10.54 15.58 -11.59
N ASP A 74 -10.71 14.64 -12.51
CA ASP A 74 -11.82 13.69 -12.51
C ASP A 74 -11.57 12.51 -11.53
N LEU A 75 -10.30 12.15 -11.35
CA LEU A 75 -9.84 11.06 -10.50
C LEU A 75 -8.53 11.44 -9.81
N VAL A 76 -8.45 11.22 -8.50
CA VAL A 76 -7.18 11.19 -7.76
C VAL A 76 -6.76 9.76 -7.47
N ILE A 77 -5.50 9.45 -7.77
CA ILE A 77 -4.86 8.20 -7.39
C ILE A 77 -3.84 8.53 -6.30
N ASN A 78 -4.07 8.03 -5.09
CA ASN A 78 -3.16 8.17 -3.97
C ASN A 78 -2.18 6.99 -3.93
N ALA A 79 -0.99 7.20 -4.49
CA ALA A 79 0.16 6.30 -4.41
C ALA A 79 1.18 6.78 -3.35
N SER A 80 0.77 7.65 -2.43
CA SER A 80 1.56 8.09 -1.28
C SER A 80 1.35 7.18 -0.06
N LEU A 81 1.79 7.60 1.13
CA LEU A 81 1.66 6.79 2.35
C LEU A 81 0.19 6.67 2.78
N PRO A 82 -0.25 5.48 3.27
CA PRO A 82 -1.64 5.25 3.69
C PRO A 82 -2.15 6.24 4.73
N ARG A 83 -1.28 6.75 5.61
CA ARG A 83 -1.64 7.78 6.60
C ARG A 83 -2.25 9.06 6.01
N PHE A 84 -2.08 9.30 4.70
CA PHE A 84 -2.70 10.41 4.00
C PHE A 84 -4.05 10.06 3.33
N ASN A 85 -4.48 8.80 3.35
CA ASN A 85 -5.69 8.37 2.64
C ASN A 85 -6.92 9.19 3.05
N LEU A 86 -7.20 9.30 4.35
CA LEU A 86 -8.40 10.01 4.82
C LEU A 86 -8.41 11.49 4.46
N ILE A 87 -7.26 12.17 4.55
CA ILE A 87 -7.20 13.59 4.20
C ILE A 87 -7.37 13.80 2.69
N VAL A 88 -6.83 12.90 1.86
CA VAL A 88 -7.02 12.93 0.40
C VAL A 88 -8.46 12.56 0.04
N MET A 89 -9.04 11.52 0.64
CA MET A 89 -10.43 11.10 0.42
C MET A 89 -11.41 12.23 0.76
N ASN A 90 -11.25 12.87 1.92
CA ASN A 90 -12.10 14.01 2.30
C ASN A 90 -11.97 15.16 1.29
N ALA A 91 -10.74 15.51 0.89
CA ALA A 91 -10.54 16.56 -0.10
C ALA A 91 -11.13 16.20 -1.48
N ALA A 92 -11.01 14.94 -1.91
CA ALA A 92 -11.56 14.46 -3.18
C ALA A 92 -13.09 14.50 -3.18
N LEU A 93 -13.72 14.00 -2.11
CA LEU A 93 -15.17 14.05 -1.91
C LEU A 93 -15.69 15.50 -1.94
N GLU A 94 -15.05 16.41 -1.20
CA GLU A 94 -15.42 17.84 -1.20
C GLU A 94 -15.24 18.52 -2.57
N CYS A 95 -14.30 18.05 -3.39
CA CYS A 95 -14.04 18.63 -4.71
C CYS A 95 -14.83 17.95 -5.84
N GLY A 96 -15.65 16.94 -5.57
CA GLY A 96 -16.37 16.22 -6.62
C GLY A 96 -15.48 15.26 -7.44
N CYS A 97 -14.37 14.78 -6.88
CA CYS A 97 -13.37 13.96 -7.56
C CYS A 97 -13.49 12.49 -7.14
N ASN A 98 -13.39 11.56 -8.10
CA ASN A 98 -13.29 10.14 -7.78
C ASN A 98 -11.95 9.82 -7.11
N TYR A 99 -11.89 8.72 -6.38
CA TYR A 99 -10.71 8.35 -5.60
C TYR A 99 -10.28 6.90 -5.83
N LEU A 100 -8.97 6.70 -5.84
CA LEU A 100 -8.34 5.40 -5.81
C LEU A 100 -7.09 5.45 -4.91
N ASP A 101 -6.88 4.43 -4.09
CA ASP A 101 -5.61 4.18 -3.41
C ASP A 101 -5.14 2.74 -3.60
N LEU A 102 -3.93 2.45 -3.12
CA LEU A 102 -3.28 1.15 -3.29
C LEU A 102 -3.25 0.32 -2.00
N ALA A 103 -3.50 0.94 -0.87
CA ALA A 103 -3.40 0.36 0.46
C ALA A 103 -4.32 1.13 1.41
N MET A 104 -5.01 0.43 2.29
CA MET A 104 -5.82 0.98 3.36
C MET A 104 -4.97 1.53 4.49
N PHE A 105 -5.49 2.59 5.09
CA PHE A 105 -5.02 3.10 6.37
C PHE A 105 -5.70 2.39 7.55
N ASP A 106 -7.03 2.50 7.63
CA ASP A 106 -7.85 1.79 8.59
C ASP A 106 -9.32 1.73 8.13
N GLU A 107 -10.18 1.06 8.92
CA GLU A 107 -11.60 0.84 8.65
C GLU A 107 -12.41 2.13 8.38
N SER A 108 -11.93 3.30 8.81
CA SER A 108 -12.63 4.56 8.65
C SER A 108 -12.81 4.98 7.19
N GLN A 109 -11.95 4.51 6.27
CA GLN A 109 -12.15 4.72 4.83
C GLN A 109 -13.49 4.12 4.36
N TYR A 110 -13.87 2.94 4.86
CA TYR A 110 -15.16 2.31 4.53
C TYR A 110 -16.34 3.01 5.20
N ARG A 111 -16.13 3.70 6.33
CA ARG A 111 -17.20 4.45 7.01
C ARG A 111 -17.66 5.67 6.20
N MET A 112 -16.89 6.06 5.18
CA MET A 112 -17.25 7.14 4.27
C MET A 112 -18.20 6.68 3.14
N SER A 113 -18.52 5.38 3.00
CA SER A 113 -19.28 4.86 1.84
C SER A 113 -20.58 5.62 1.57
N GLU A 114 -21.37 5.91 2.60
CA GLU A 114 -22.64 6.64 2.47
C GLU A 114 -22.44 8.08 1.97
N ASP A 115 -21.32 8.72 2.35
CA ASP A 115 -20.99 10.06 1.88
C ASP A 115 -20.62 10.07 0.40
N TRP A 116 -19.81 9.09 -0.03
CA TRP A 116 -19.43 8.92 -1.44
C TRP A 116 -20.63 8.58 -2.33
N GLU A 117 -21.53 7.71 -1.87
CA GLU A 117 -22.76 7.37 -2.58
C GLU A 117 -23.69 8.58 -2.73
N ARG A 118 -23.84 9.39 -1.66
CA ARG A 118 -24.68 10.58 -1.67
C ARG A 118 -24.20 11.61 -2.70
N GLU A 119 -22.89 11.81 -2.80
CA GLU A 119 -22.28 12.71 -3.79
C GLU A 119 -22.15 12.08 -5.19
N ARG A 120 -22.57 10.80 -5.35
CA ARG A 120 -22.50 10.04 -6.61
C ARG A 120 -21.07 9.92 -7.16
N LEU A 121 -20.11 9.79 -6.27
CA LEU A 121 -18.70 9.57 -6.58
C LEU A 121 -18.29 8.14 -6.26
N THR A 122 -17.18 7.69 -6.84
CA THR A 122 -16.59 6.37 -6.57
C THR A 122 -15.26 6.51 -5.85
N ALA A 123 -15.09 5.76 -4.76
CA ALA A 123 -13.81 5.52 -4.11
C ALA A 123 -13.46 4.03 -4.19
N VAL A 124 -12.26 3.72 -4.70
CA VAL A 124 -11.70 2.36 -4.70
C VAL A 124 -10.52 2.32 -3.75
N VAL A 125 -10.62 1.49 -2.70
CA VAL A 125 -9.61 1.37 -1.65
C VAL A 125 -8.88 0.03 -1.79
N GLY A 126 -7.56 0.03 -1.62
CA GLY A 126 -6.73 -1.16 -1.68
C GLY A 126 -6.64 -1.76 -3.08
N PHE A 127 -6.26 -0.95 -4.08
CA PHE A 127 -6.19 -1.35 -5.49
C PHE A 127 -4.75 -1.57 -5.99
N GLY A 128 -3.96 -2.32 -5.23
CA GLY A 128 -2.60 -2.74 -5.57
C GLY A 128 -2.50 -4.19 -6.02
N GLU A 129 -1.43 -4.86 -5.61
CA GLU A 129 -1.23 -6.30 -5.77
C GLU A 129 -1.96 -7.04 -4.66
N ASP A 130 -1.54 -6.79 -3.44
CA ASP A 130 -2.13 -7.20 -2.19
C ASP A 130 -2.16 -5.97 -1.27
N PRO A 131 -3.34 -5.43 -0.95
CA PRO A 131 -4.67 -5.79 -1.47
C PRO A 131 -4.84 -5.40 -2.94
N GLY A 132 -5.82 -6.03 -3.61
CA GLY A 132 -6.21 -5.70 -4.98
C GLY A 132 -6.31 -6.94 -5.84
N ILE A 133 -5.22 -7.31 -6.51
CA ILE A 133 -5.13 -8.56 -7.30
C ILE A 133 -5.44 -9.77 -6.42
N SER A 134 -4.91 -9.83 -5.20
CA SER A 134 -5.20 -10.88 -4.23
C SER A 134 -6.71 -10.99 -3.93
N ASN A 135 -7.39 -9.86 -3.72
CA ASN A 135 -8.84 -9.81 -3.49
C ASN A 135 -9.62 -10.27 -4.72
N MET A 136 -9.26 -9.80 -5.91
CA MET A 136 -9.90 -10.17 -7.17
C MET A 136 -9.72 -11.66 -7.47
N ALA A 137 -8.53 -12.21 -7.26
CA ALA A 137 -8.24 -13.63 -7.41
C ALA A 137 -9.05 -14.48 -6.43
N ALA A 138 -9.11 -14.06 -5.15
CA ALA A 138 -9.93 -14.72 -4.14
C ALA A 138 -11.42 -14.71 -4.51
N LYS A 139 -11.95 -13.58 -4.99
CA LYS A 139 -13.34 -13.46 -5.43
C LYS A 139 -13.63 -14.32 -6.66
N LEU A 140 -12.75 -14.30 -7.66
CA LEU A 140 -12.88 -15.12 -8.87
C LEU A 140 -12.91 -16.62 -8.54
N ALA A 141 -12.01 -17.08 -7.66
CA ALA A 141 -12.01 -18.47 -7.21
C ALA A 141 -13.26 -18.80 -6.39
N ALA A 142 -13.68 -17.89 -5.49
CA ALA A 142 -14.87 -18.07 -4.69
C ALA A 142 -16.13 -18.19 -5.55
N ASP A 143 -16.24 -17.47 -6.66
CA ASP A 143 -17.40 -17.51 -7.56
C ASP A 143 -17.64 -18.89 -8.17
N ALA A 144 -16.57 -19.69 -8.35
CA ALA A 144 -16.65 -21.06 -8.85
C ALA A 144 -17.02 -22.11 -7.75
N LEU A 145 -17.19 -21.70 -6.49
CA LEU A 145 -17.45 -22.58 -5.35
C LEU A 145 -18.83 -22.32 -4.75
N ASP A 146 -19.50 -23.35 -4.22
CA ASP A 146 -20.75 -23.17 -3.46
C ASP A 146 -20.48 -22.58 -2.06
N ARG A 147 -19.35 -22.96 -1.46
CA ARG A 147 -18.92 -22.56 -0.12
C ARG A 147 -17.40 -22.39 -0.09
N VAL A 148 -16.95 -21.39 0.65
CA VAL A 148 -15.52 -21.15 0.91
C VAL A 148 -15.28 -21.34 2.39
N GLU A 149 -14.55 -22.39 2.81
CA GLU A 149 -14.19 -22.56 4.23
C GLU A 149 -13.00 -21.66 4.60
N SER A 150 -12.00 -21.58 3.71
CA SER A 150 -10.74 -20.90 3.98
C SER A 150 -10.19 -20.17 2.76
N ILE A 151 -9.57 -19.00 2.98
CA ILE A 151 -8.77 -18.27 2.00
C ILE A 151 -7.38 -18.07 2.59
N ARG A 152 -6.32 -18.39 1.83
CA ARG A 152 -4.94 -18.31 2.31
C ARG A 152 -4.12 -17.56 1.28
N ILE A 153 -3.69 -16.37 1.64
CA ILE A 153 -2.86 -15.53 0.76
C ILE A 153 -1.40 -15.75 1.16
N ARG A 154 -0.58 -16.09 0.17
CA ARG A 154 0.84 -16.36 0.33
C ARG A 154 1.56 -15.45 -0.65
N ASP A 155 2.14 -14.40 -0.12
CA ASP A 155 3.02 -13.53 -0.87
C ASP A 155 4.47 -13.96 -0.65
N GLY A 156 5.23 -13.98 -1.73
CA GLY A 156 6.63 -14.32 -1.67
C GLY A 156 7.37 -13.94 -2.93
N ASP A 157 8.50 -13.28 -2.74
CA ASP A 157 9.49 -12.99 -3.75
C ASP A 157 10.85 -13.61 -3.37
N ASN A 158 11.70 -13.84 -4.35
CA ASN A 158 13.11 -14.22 -4.14
C ASN A 158 14.06 -13.15 -4.69
N GLY A 159 13.61 -11.90 -4.72
CA GLY A 159 14.40 -10.75 -5.09
C GLY A 159 15.58 -10.59 -4.13
N SER A 160 16.74 -10.22 -4.67
CA SER A 160 17.91 -9.92 -3.84
C SER A 160 18.70 -8.77 -4.42
N SER A 161 19.37 -8.04 -3.54
CA SER A 161 20.27 -6.95 -3.91
C SER A 161 21.70 -7.39 -3.71
N LYS A 162 22.55 -7.17 -4.72
CA LYS A 162 24.00 -7.37 -4.60
C LYS A 162 24.67 -6.30 -3.72
N LYS A 163 23.97 -5.19 -3.46
CA LYS A 163 24.52 -4.00 -2.78
C LYS A 163 24.00 -3.86 -1.35
N TYR A 164 22.76 -4.27 -1.11
CA TYR A 164 22.08 -4.02 0.16
C TYR A 164 21.63 -5.34 0.78
N PRO A 165 21.86 -5.56 2.08
CA PRO A 165 21.42 -6.77 2.78
C PRO A 165 19.89 -6.86 2.91
N PHE A 166 19.22 -5.70 2.85
CA PHE A 166 17.78 -5.58 2.82
C PHE A 166 17.39 -4.39 1.94
N SER A 167 16.38 -4.59 1.10
CA SER A 167 15.73 -3.55 0.31
C SER A 167 14.25 -3.88 0.25
N SER A 168 13.40 -2.90 0.56
CA SER A 168 11.98 -3.03 0.25
C SER A 168 11.74 -2.59 -1.21
N SER A 169 10.81 -3.25 -1.90
CA SER A 169 10.35 -2.88 -3.23
C SER A 169 9.31 -1.74 -3.21
N PHE A 170 8.81 -1.40 -2.03
CA PHE A 170 7.82 -0.35 -1.77
C PHE A 170 8.20 0.45 -0.52
N SER A 171 7.26 1.26 -0.01
CA SER A 171 7.47 2.11 1.16
C SER A 171 8.05 1.33 2.35
N PRO A 172 9.29 1.63 2.81
CA PRO A 172 9.84 0.98 3.98
C PRO A 172 9.00 1.23 5.26
N GLU A 173 8.34 2.38 5.36
CA GLU A 173 7.46 2.71 6.48
C GLU A 173 6.25 1.76 6.54
N THR A 174 5.64 1.49 5.38
CA THR A 174 4.50 0.58 5.28
C THR A 174 4.96 -0.85 5.54
N PHE A 175 6.04 -1.29 4.89
CA PHE A 175 6.63 -2.62 5.08
C PHE A 175 6.91 -2.93 6.56
N PHE A 176 7.57 -2.03 7.29
CA PHE A 176 7.84 -2.27 8.72
C PHE A 176 6.57 -2.33 9.56
N SER A 177 5.54 -1.55 9.21
CA SER A 177 4.26 -1.58 9.91
C SER A 177 3.56 -2.92 9.65
N GLU A 178 3.45 -3.37 8.39
CA GLU A 178 2.90 -4.69 8.03
C GLU A 178 3.60 -5.84 8.77
N VAL A 179 4.93 -5.82 8.82
CA VAL A 179 5.73 -6.90 9.42
C VAL A 179 5.61 -6.96 10.93
N PHE A 180 5.50 -5.82 11.62
CA PHE A 180 5.62 -5.74 13.08
C PHE A 180 4.35 -5.32 13.82
N ASP A 181 3.33 -4.81 13.14
CA ASP A 181 2.02 -4.63 13.74
C ASP A 181 1.36 -6.00 13.97
N PRO A 182 0.57 -6.19 15.04
CA PRO A 182 -0.04 -7.49 15.33
C PRO A 182 -0.95 -7.95 14.18
N PRO A 183 -0.62 -9.03 13.45
CA PRO A 183 -1.39 -9.44 12.27
C PRO A 183 -2.82 -9.81 12.63
N LEU A 184 -3.78 -9.29 11.85
CA LEU A 184 -5.16 -9.78 11.87
C LEU A 184 -5.23 -11.14 11.16
N VAL A 185 -5.88 -12.10 11.78
CA VAL A 185 -6.29 -13.36 11.15
C VAL A 185 -7.79 -13.56 11.38
N PHE A 186 -8.50 -14.07 10.38
CA PHE A 186 -9.86 -14.51 10.55
C PHE A 186 -9.84 -16.01 10.82
N ARG A 187 -10.31 -16.45 11.99
CA ARG A 187 -10.26 -17.85 12.42
C ARG A 187 -11.57 -18.27 13.05
N ASN A 188 -12.12 -19.40 12.61
CA ASN A 188 -13.39 -19.92 13.09
C ASN A 188 -14.54 -18.89 13.06
N GLY A 189 -14.57 -18.01 12.06
CA GLY A 189 -15.59 -16.98 11.93
C GLY A 189 -15.36 -15.72 12.76
N ARG A 190 -14.18 -15.53 13.36
CA ARG A 190 -13.86 -14.37 14.21
C ARG A 190 -12.50 -13.79 13.87
N TYR A 191 -12.38 -12.47 14.01
CA TYR A 191 -11.11 -11.77 13.93
C TYR A 191 -10.29 -12.00 15.20
N VAL A 192 -9.01 -12.33 15.03
CA VAL A 192 -8.03 -12.57 16.10
C VAL A 192 -6.74 -11.86 15.71
N ARG A 193 -6.05 -11.25 16.68
CA ARG A 193 -4.71 -10.70 16.47
C ARG A 193 -3.68 -11.74 16.89
N GLU A 194 -2.69 -11.97 16.04
CA GLU A 194 -1.58 -12.89 16.27
C GLU A 194 -0.29 -12.13 16.59
N ASN A 195 0.75 -12.87 16.99
CA ASN A 195 2.08 -12.27 17.15
C ASN A 195 2.72 -12.03 15.76
N PRO A 196 3.36 -10.87 15.53
CA PRO A 196 4.09 -10.63 14.29
C PRO A 196 5.17 -11.67 14.05
N LEU A 197 5.37 -12.05 12.78
CA LEU A 197 6.34 -13.07 12.36
C LEU A 197 6.15 -14.46 13.01
N SER A 198 4.94 -14.76 13.51
CA SER A 198 4.57 -16.08 14.02
C SER A 198 3.99 -16.98 12.93
N GLY A 199 3.56 -18.19 13.30
CA GLY A 199 2.86 -19.08 12.37
C GLY A 199 3.72 -19.60 11.22
N LYS A 200 5.03 -19.78 11.43
CA LYS A 200 5.97 -20.28 10.41
C LYS A 200 5.42 -21.48 9.67
N GLU A 201 5.44 -21.41 8.35
CA GLU A 201 5.04 -22.47 7.45
C GLU A 201 6.03 -22.54 6.29
N THR A 202 6.32 -23.74 5.78
CA THR A 202 7.06 -23.88 4.51
C THR A 202 6.06 -23.95 3.37
N TYR A 203 6.13 -22.98 2.45
CA TYR A 203 5.29 -22.94 1.26
C TYR A 203 6.14 -23.15 0.01
N ASN A 204 5.62 -23.93 -0.96
CA ASN A 204 6.31 -24.21 -2.22
C ASN A 204 5.68 -23.38 -3.33
N PHE A 205 6.26 -22.22 -3.61
CA PHE A 205 5.78 -21.30 -4.63
C PHE A 205 6.11 -21.84 -6.04
N PRO A 206 5.14 -21.81 -6.99
CA PRO A 206 5.44 -22.04 -8.39
C PRO A 206 6.53 -21.09 -8.88
N LEU A 207 7.49 -21.59 -9.66
CA LEU A 207 8.62 -20.85 -10.26
C LEU A 207 9.67 -20.27 -9.28
N ILE A 208 9.33 -20.06 -8.01
CA ILE A 208 10.23 -19.52 -6.97
C ILE A 208 10.86 -20.64 -6.11
N GLY A 209 10.08 -21.67 -5.77
CA GLY A 209 10.51 -22.78 -4.92
C GLY A 209 10.06 -22.67 -3.46
N LYS A 210 10.71 -23.43 -2.57
CA LYS A 210 10.34 -23.52 -1.16
C LYS A 210 10.84 -22.31 -0.37
N MET A 211 9.94 -21.68 0.38
CA MET A 211 10.25 -20.57 1.28
C MET A 211 9.52 -20.71 2.62
N SER A 212 10.06 -20.05 3.66
CA SER A 212 9.35 -19.90 4.93
C SER A 212 8.45 -18.67 4.88
N VAL A 213 7.19 -18.84 5.25
CA VAL A 213 6.19 -17.77 5.31
C VAL A 213 5.71 -17.56 6.74
N TYR A 214 5.41 -16.32 7.10
CA TYR A 214 5.04 -15.89 8.46
C TYR A 214 3.84 -14.94 8.44
N TYR A 215 3.06 -14.90 9.51
CA TYR A 215 1.96 -13.92 9.62
C TYR A 215 2.51 -12.49 9.65
N VAL A 216 1.93 -11.64 8.81
CA VAL A 216 2.11 -10.18 8.76
C VAL A 216 0.73 -9.53 8.64
N ASP A 217 0.58 -8.28 9.07
CA ASP A 217 -0.73 -7.61 9.05
C ASP A 217 -1.12 -7.24 7.63
N HIS A 218 -2.37 -7.53 7.28
CA HIS A 218 -2.82 -7.34 5.91
C HIS A 218 -4.33 -7.18 5.74
N GLU A 219 -4.71 -6.37 4.76
CA GLU A 219 -6.04 -5.78 4.63
C GLU A 219 -7.09 -6.75 4.04
N GLU A 220 -6.70 -7.75 3.25
CA GLU A 220 -7.66 -8.70 2.70
C GLU A 220 -8.26 -9.58 3.79
N VAL A 221 -7.52 -9.80 4.88
CA VAL A 221 -8.08 -10.49 6.05
C VAL A 221 -9.25 -9.70 6.61
N TYR A 222 -9.18 -8.37 6.60
CA TYR A 222 -10.28 -7.52 7.03
C TYR A 222 -11.47 -7.59 6.05
N THR A 223 -11.21 -7.52 4.75
CA THR A 223 -12.24 -7.30 3.73
C THR A 223 -12.87 -8.60 3.18
N LEU A 224 -12.09 -9.66 2.94
CA LEU A 224 -12.58 -10.87 2.29
C LEU A 224 -13.66 -11.63 3.09
N PRO A 225 -13.55 -11.82 4.42
CA PRO A 225 -14.59 -12.53 5.17
C PRO A 225 -15.98 -11.92 5.02
N LYS A 226 -16.03 -10.58 4.93
CA LYS A 226 -17.28 -9.80 4.84
C LYS A 226 -17.85 -9.79 3.42
N ASN A 227 -16.99 -9.78 2.39
CA ASN A 227 -17.39 -9.53 1.01
C ASN A 227 -17.56 -10.79 0.16
N ILE A 228 -16.95 -11.92 0.53
CA ILE A 228 -17.06 -13.16 -0.25
C ILE A 228 -18.47 -13.78 -0.15
N GLY A 229 -19.16 -13.63 0.98
CA GLY A 229 -20.57 -14.05 1.13
C GLY A 229 -20.82 -15.57 1.07
N LYS A 230 -19.78 -16.42 1.12
CA LYS A 230 -19.89 -17.89 0.96
C LYS A 230 -19.48 -18.69 2.21
N GLY A 231 -19.75 -18.15 3.39
CA GLY A 231 -19.55 -18.86 4.66
C GLY A 231 -18.08 -19.07 5.05
N VAL A 232 -17.22 -18.12 4.70
CA VAL A 232 -15.79 -18.08 5.06
C VAL A 232 -15.63 -18.26 6.57
N ARG A 233 -14.74 -19.16 6.98
CA ARG A 233 -14.41 -19.40 8.39
C ARG A 233 -12.97 -19.06 8.73
N ASN A 234 -12.06 -19.14 7.76
CA ASN A 234 -10.65 -18.81 7.97
C ASN A 234 -10.10 -17.94 6.84
N VAL A 235 -9.41 -16.85 7.18
CA VAL A 235 -8.61 -16.05 6.23
C VAL A 235 -7.31 -15.70 6.91
N ASP A 236 -6.20 -15.96 6.23
CA ASP A 236 -4.88 -15.55 6.70
C ASP A 236 -3.98 -15.12 5.55
N PHE A 237 -3.12 -14.15 5.86
CA PHE A 237 -2.06 -13.66 4.98
C PHE A 237 -0.71 -14.03 5.57
N LYS A 238 0.21 -14.50 4.74
CA LYS A 238 1.60 -14.72 5.15
C LYS A 238 2.56 -14.26 4.07
N LEU A 239 3.62 -13.60 4.50
CA LEU A 239 4.71 -13.13 3.66
C LEU A 239 5.93 -14.03 3.79
N ALA A 240 6.60 -14.29 2.67
CA ALA A 240 7.82 -15.08 2.63
C ALA A 240 9.03 -14.27 3.10
N PHE A 241 9.86 -14.90 3.93
CA PHE A 241 11.17 -14.34 4.31
C PHE A 241 12.24 -15.42 4.20
N THR A 242 13.40 -15.03 3.67
CA THR A 242 14.62 -15.82 3.87
C THR A 242 15.05 -15.74 5.33
N ASP A 243 15.78 -16.75 5.82
CA ASP A 243 16.29 -16.73 7.19
C ASP A 243 17.26 -15.54 7.41
N GLU A 244 17.98 -15.13 6.37
CA GLU A 244 18.86 -13.95 6.40
C GLU A 244 18.06 -12.65 6.58
N THR A 245 17.06 -12.40 5.75
CA THR A 245 16.17 -11.23 5.87
C THR A 245 15.50 -11.20 7.23
N LEU A 246 14.98 -12.34 7.70
CA LEU A 246 14.32 -12.44 9.00
C LEU A 246 15.28 -12.05 10.13
N ASN A 247 16.53 -12.53 10.11
CA ASN A 247 17.52 -12.18 11.13
C ASN A 247 17.82 -10.67 11.17
N TYR A 248 17.88 -9.99 10.02
CA TYR A 248 18.07 -8.54 9.99
C TYR A 248 16.87 -7.79 10.60
N LEU A 249 15.66 -8.20 10.25
CA LEU A 249 14.42 -7.60 10.77
C LEU A 249 14.33 -7.78 12.29
N LEU A 250 14.60 -8.99 12.79
CA LEU A 250 14.61 -9.29 14.22
C LEU A 250 15.70 -8.50 14.95
N ALA A 251 16.90 -8.40 14.39
CA ALA A 251 17.99 -7.62 14.99
C ALA A 251 17.60 -6.13 15.14
N LEU A 252 17.01 -5.50 14.11
CA LEU A 252 16.54 -4.11 14.18
C LEU A 252 15.46 -3.93 15.27
N ARG A 253 14.51 -4.87 15.36
CA ARG A 253 13.46 -4.86 16.38
C ARG A 253 14.07 -4.99 17.78
N ASP A 254 14.91 -6.00 18.00
CA ASP A 254 15.34 -6.44 19.32
C ASP A 254 16.26 -5.41 20.01
N ILE A 255 16.99 -4.61 19.24
CA ILE A 255 17.79 -3.49 19.78
C ILE A 255 17.01 -2.17 19.86
N GLY A 256 15.71 -2.18 19.54
CA GLY A 256 14.81 -1.02 19.65
C GLY A 256 14.92 0.00 18.51
N LEU A 257 15.58 -0.32 17.40
CA LEU A 257 15.71 0.60 16.26
C LEU A 257 14.41 0.84 15.50
N LEU A 258 13.43 -0.05 15.66
CA LEU A 258 12.09 0.12 15.08
C LEU A 258 11.11 0.88 16.00
N SER A 259 11.59 1.38 17.15
CA SER A 259 10.76 2.16 18.06
C SER A 259 10.40 3.54 17.48
N LYS A 260 9.11 3.89 17.59
CA LYS A 260 8.59 5.23 17.26
C LYS A 260 8.71 6.20 18.45
N GLU A 261 9.11 5.70 19.63
CA GLU A 261 9.33 6.53 20.83
C GLU A 261 10.65 7.31 20.74
N GLU A 262 10.63 8.57 21.15
CA GLU A 262 11.82 9.40 21.16
C GLU A 262 12.78 9.03 22.30
N ILE A 263 14.05 8.85 21.93
CA ILE A 263 15.17 8.69 22.86
C ILE A 263 16.13 9.89 22.79
N THR A 264 16.94 10.06 23.83
CA THR A 264 18.00 11.08 23.86
C THR A 264 19.32 10.47 23.41
N VAL A 265 19.92 11.02 22.34
CA VAL A 265 21.25 10.63 21.85
C VAL A 265 22.15 11.87 21.90
N GLY A 266 23.07 11.90 22.88
CA GLY A 266 23.87 13.09 23.16
C GLY A 266 22.97 14.27 23.58
N LYS A 267 22.90 15.32 22.73
CA LYS A 267 22.07 16.52 22.97
C LYS A 267 20.77 16.54 22.14
N SER A 268 20.52 15.53 21.31
CA SER A 268 19.38 15.51 20.39
C SER A 268 18.31 14.51 20.83
N ARG A 269 17.05 14.83 20.54
CA ARG A 269 15.91 13.90 20.60
C ARG A 269 15.77 13.24 19.24
N VAL A 270 15.70 11.92 19.22
CA VAL A 270 15.68 11.12 17.99
C VAL A 270 14.67 10.01 18.15
N ARG A 271 13.82 9.81 17.14
CA ARG A 271 13.03 8.59 16.98
C ARG A 271 13.89 7.56 16.21
N PRO A 272 14.26 6.42 16.81
CA PRO A 272 15.10 5.42 16.14
C PRO A 272 14.54 4.97 14.78
N PHE A 273 13.22 4.79 14.70
CA PHE A 273 12.54 4.42 13.46
C PHE A 273 12.80 5.39 12.30
N ASP A 274 12.80 6.69 12.58
CA ASP A 274 13.02 7.72 11.53
C ASP A 274 14.45 7.66 10.99
N VAL A 275 15.42 7.26 11.83
CA VAL A 275 16.81 7.00 11.39
C VAL A 275 16.87 5.75 10.51
N VAL A 276 16.19 4.67 10.89
CA VAL A 276 16.11 3.45 10.06
C VAL A 276 15.50 3.78 8.70
N LEU A 277 14.35 4.45 8.66
CA LEU A 277 13.70 4.84 7.40
C LEU A 277 14.60 5.71 6.53
N ARG A 278 15.41 6.58 7.12
CA ARG A 278 16.36 7.42 6.38
C ARG A 278 17.55 6.63 5.81
N LEU A 279 17.96 5.55 6.47
CA LEU A 279 19.12 4.73 6.09
C LEU A 279 18.78 3.57 5.16
N VAL A 280 17.56 3.03 5.25
CA VAL A 280 17.09 1.98 4.35
C VAL A 280 17.06 2.52 2.91
N PRO A 281 17.57 1.74 1.93
CA PRO A 281 17.54 2.14 0.53
C PRO A 281 16.10 2.46 0.09
N GLN A 282 15.92 3.62 -0.53
CA GLN A 282 14.63 3.99 -1.09
C GLN A 282 14.44 3.26 -2.43
N PRO A 283 13.25 2.69 -2.67
CA PRO A 283 12.92 2.00 -3.92
C PRO A 283 12.75 2.95 -5.11
#